data_AF-Q6VBI3-F1
#
_entry.id   AF-Q6VBI3-F1
#
_cell.length_a   1.000
_cell.length_b   1.000
_cell.length_c   1.000
_cell.angle_alpha   90.00
_cell.angle_beta   90.00
_cell.angle_gamma   90.00
#
_symmetry.space_group_name_H-M   'P 1'
#
loop_
_entity.id
_entity.type
_entity.pdbx_description
1 polymer ?
#
loop_
_entity_poly.entity_id
_entity_poly.type
_entity_poly.pdbx_seq_one_letter_code
_entity_poly.pdbx_strand_id
1 'polypeptide(L)' 'EEAALLSQEFAEAWGQKAKELYEPIWQNFTDPELRKIIGAVGTLGSANLPLAKRQQ' A
#
# COMPACT_ATOMS: atom_id res chain seq x y z
N GLU A 1 -15.59 2.46 13.13
CA GLU A 1 -15.78 2.29 11.67
C GLU A 1 -15.04 3.34 10.86
N GLU A 2 -15.23 4.64 11.10
CA GLU A 2 -14.62 5.72 10.30
C GLU A 2 -13.08 5.72 10.28
N ALA A 3 -12.43 5.57 11.44
CA ALA A 3 -10.96 5.50 11.52
C ALA A 3 -10.37 4.28 10.77
N ALA A 4 -11.12 3.16 10.72
CA ALA A 4 -10.71 1.97 9.98
C ALA A 4 -10.84 2.19 8.47
N LEU A 5 -11.91 2.86 8.03
CA LEU A 5 -12.11 3.22 6.63
C LEU A 5 -11.05 4.23 6.15
N LEU A 6 -10.77 5.27 6.94
CA LEU A 6 -9.68 6.22 6.67
C LEU A 6 -8.32 5.54 6.57
N SER A 7 -8.05 4.57 7.46
CA SER A 7 -6.81 3.79 7.42
C SER A 7 -6.70 2.96 6.13
N GLN A 8 -7.81 2.40 5.65
CA GLN A 8 -7.84 1.64 4.40
C GLN A 8 -7.70 2.54 3.17
N GLU A 9 -8.35 3.70 3.13
CA GLU A 9 -8.19 4.68 2.06
C GLU A 9 -6.76 5.20 1.97
N PHE A 10 -6.15 5.50 3.12
CA PHE A 10 -4.74 5.88 3.20
C PHE A 10 -3.83 4.78 2.65
N ALA A 11 -4.03 3.54 3.09
CA ALA A 11 -3.25 2.39 2.62
C ALA A 11 -3.42 2.17 1.11
N GLU A 12 -4.64 2.29 0.57
CA GLU A 12 -4.92 2.20 -0.86
C GLU A 12 -4.16 3.26 -1.66
N ALA A 13 -4.31 4.53 -1.29
CA ALA A 13 -3.72 5.64 -2.03
C ALA A 13 -2.18 5.52 -2.09
N TRP A 14 -1.55 5.23 -0.95
CA TRP A 14 -0.09 5.10 -0.87
C TRP A 14 0.42 3.83 -1.52
N GLY A 15 -0.28 2.69 -1.37
CA GLY A 15 0.16 1.45 -1.99
C GLY A 15 0.00 1.44 -3.51
N GLN A 16 -1.06 2.04 -4.05
CA GLN A 16 -1.19 2.26 -5.50
C GLN A 16 -0.07 3.16 -6.02
N LYS A 17 0.24 4.25 -5.29
CA LYS A 17 1.33 5.16 -5.69
C LYS A 17 2.70 4.49 -5.66
N ALA A 18 2.95 3.68 -4.64
CA ALA A 18 4.19 2.92 -4.52
C ALA A 18 4.35 1.93 -5.68
N LYS A 19 3.27 1.22 -6.06
CA LYS A 19 3.29 0.31 -7.21
C LYS A 19 3.51 1.04 -8.53
N GLU A 20 2.76 2.12 -8.76
CA GLU A 20 2.86 2.93 -9.98
C GLU A 20 4.30 3.37 -10.27
N LEU A 21 5.02 3.82 -9.24
CA LEU A 21 6.34 4.40 -9.40
C LEU A 21 7.48 3.39 -9.22
N TYR A 22 7.29 2.37 -8.38
CA TYR A 22 8.41 1.57 -7.87
C TYR A 22 8.27 0.06 -8.03
N GLU A 23 7.12 -0.48 -8.46
CA GLU A 23 6.91 -1.94 -8.63
C GLU A 23 8.07 -2.66 -9.35
N PRO A 24 8.60 -2.16 -10.49
CA PRO A 24 9.67 -2.86 -11.20
C PRO A 24 11.07 -2.68 -10.59
N ILE A 25 11.27 -1.72 -9.68
CA ILE A 25 12.61 -1.27 -9.25
C ILE A 25 12.85 -1.32 -7.74
N TRP A 26 11.82 -1.44 -6.91
CA TRP A 26 11.96 -1.30 -5.45
C TRP A 26 12.91 -2.33 -4.84
N GLN A 27 13.01 -3.54 -5.39
CA GLN A 27 13.94 -4.57 -4.91
C GLN A 27 15.41 -4.20 -5.14
N ASN A 28 15.69 -3.28 -6.05
CA ASN A 28 17.04 -2.88 -6.42
C ASN A 28 17.56 -1.66 -5.65
N PHE A 29 16.76 -1.04 -4.77
CA PHE A 29 17.26 0.08 -3.96
C PHE A 29 18.43 -0.37 -3.08
N THR A 30 19.52 0.39 -3.06
CA THR A 30 20.71 0.06 -2.28
C THR A 30 20.40 0.04 -0.78
N ASP A 31 19.56 0.97 -0.33
CA ASP A 31 19.16 1.10 1.07
C ASP A 31 18.22 -0.06 1.49
N PRO A 32 18.63 -0.92 2.44
CA PRO A 32 17.83 -2.05 2.89
C PRO A 32 16.57 -1.64 3.66
N GLU A 33 16.57 -0.49 4.33
CA GLU A 33 15.41 0.02 5.07
C GLU A 33 14.39 0.60 4.10
N LEU A 34 14.83 1.36 3.10
CA LEU A 34 13.96 1.85 2.03
C LEU A 34 13.25 0.72 1.29
N ARG A 35 13.97 -0.37 0.94
CA ARG A 35 13.36 -1.56 0.32
C ARG A 35 12.24 -2.15 1.17
N LYS A 36 12.48 -2.28 2.48
CA LYS A 36 11.48 -2.82 3.42
C LYS A 36 10.25 -1.93 3.49
N ILE A 37 10.44 -0.62 3.58
CA ILE A 37 9.36 0.36 3.67
C ILE A 37 8.51 0.33 2.39
N ILE A 38 9.13 0.42 1.21
CA ILE A 38 8.41 0.44 -0.07
C ILE A 38 7.70 -0.89 -0.33
N GLY A 39 8.33 -2.02 -0.02
CA GLY A 39 7.66 -3.33 -0.10
C GLY A 39 6.45 -3.45 0.83
N ALA A 40 6.55 -2.90 2.05
CA ALA A 40 5.43 -2.88 2.99
C ALA A 40 4.29 -1.97 2.52
N VAL A 41 4.59 -0.75 2.06
CA VAL A 41 3.59 0.21 1.57
C VAL A 41 2.88 -0.30 0.31
N GLY A 42 3.61 -0.93 -0.62
CA GLY A 42 3.02 -1.54 -1.82
C GLY A 42 2.13 -2.75 -1.52
N THR A 43 2.23 -3.35 -0.34
CA THR A 43 1.40 -4.50 0.05
C THR A 43 0.05 -4.03 0.58
N LEU A 44 -0.93 -3.90 -0.31
CA LEU A 44 -2.24 -3.32 -0.03
C LEU A 44 -3.18 -4.14 0.89
N GLY A 45 -2.98 -5.45 1.05
CA GLY A 45 -3.83 -6.29 1.90
C GLY A 45 -5.33 -6.13 1.62
N SER A 46 -6.14 -5.91 2.67
CA SER A 46 -7.59 -5.66 2.58
C SER A 46 -7.95 -4.33 1.92
N ALA A 47 -7.03 -3.37 1.87
CA ALA A 47 -7.22 -2.12 1.14
C ALA A 47 -7.24 -2.33 -0.39
N ASN A 48 -6.94 -3.52 -0.91
CA ASN A 48 -7.11 -3.84 -2.33
C ASN A 48 -8.54 -4.26 -2.70
N LEU A 49 -9.44 -4.45 -1.72
CA LEU A 49 -10.83 -4.86 -1.97
C LEU A 49 -11.69 -3.65 -2.36
N PRO A 50 -12.71 -3.78 -3.24
CA PRO A 50 -13.66 -2.68 -3.50
C PRO A 50 -14.33 -2.16 -2.22
N LEU A 51 -14.68 -0.86 -2.18
CA LEU A 51 -15.25 -0.20 -0.99
C LEU A 51 -16.44 -0.96 -0.37
N ALA A 52 -17.32 -1.52 -1.19
CA ALA A 52 -18.47 -2.31 -0.73
C ALA A 52 -18.06 -3.57 0.07
N LYS A 53 -16.88 -4.13 -0.19
CA LYS A 53 -16.32 -5.29 0.53
C LYS A 53 -15.40 -4.90 1.69
N ARG A 54 -15.08 -3.61 1.84
CA ARG A 54 -14.24 -3.07 2.93
C ARG A 54 -15.03 -2.79 4.21
N GLN A 55 -16.34 -2.56 4.07
CA GLN A 55 -17.26 -2.25 5.17
C GLN A 55 -17.89 -3.50 5.83
N GLN A 56 -17.52 -4.70 5.37
CA GLN A 56 -18.12 -5.97 5.79
C GLN A 56 -17.18 -6.72 6.75
#